data_AF-A0A9W7Y0N8-F1
#
_entry.id   AF-A0A9W7Y0N8-F1
#
_cell.length_a   1.000
_cell.length_b   1.000
_cell.length_c   1.000
_cell.angle_alpha   90.00
_cell.angle_beta   90.00
_cell.angle_gamma   90.00
#
_symmetry.space_group_name_H-M   'P 1'
#
loop_
_entity.id
_entity.type
_entity.pdbx_description
1 polymer ?
#
loop_
_entity_poly.entity_id
_entity_poly.type
_entity_poly.pdbx_seq_one_letter_code
_entity_poly.pdbx_strand_id
1 'polypeptide(L)'
;MGDIFSSQWVNRQEYYRRIHRFKWISQQIDSNNKTVQGNHIYYFLAGNHDIGYGEETRKYHITRYLNNFGPLNRKWYVDFERASDEDADRPGLHKVAILNAMNLDATRNEEYRREAWDFIRDLATERISRPEIPFILFLHIPLNKPAGVCEPSPVTRLKDDFIAYQDYLSPATSAFLLHCLRPTVILNGHDHNGCLATHLVRNTTHLPVHLGDSGRYLQSSGDLCSMTLEELDMHSSEVEAFAESTVLTSGSSNITTADHLWSTIEITARSTMGAYGGVTGIFDIKRDHALDCDSTFYPRGRREMSASADGYKYQYREVALGHHIVIRVLLIVDIASAVIVPALLLLVK
;
A
#
# COMPACT_ATOMS: atom_id res chain seq x y z
N MET A 1 -5.57 5.67 -1.94
CA MET A 1 -4.29 4.94 -1.93
C MET A 1 -3.97 4.57 -3.37
N GLY A 2 -3.67 5.53 -4.23
CA GLY A 2 -3.66 5.33 -5.70
C GLY A 2 -5.06 5.19 -6.28
N ASP A 3 -5.09 5.06 -7.60
CA ASP A 3 -6.30 5.08 -8.43
C ASP A 3 -7.18 6.28 -8.07
N ILE A 4 -6.56 7.46 -8.10
CA ILE A 4 -7.14 8.73 -7.62
C ILE A 4 -8.45 9.01 -8.36
N PHE A 5 -8.42 8.75 -9.66
CA PHE A 5 -9.60 8.57 -10.51
C PHE A 5 -9.19 7.73 -11.71
N SER A 6 -10.13 7.02 -12.32
CA SER A 6 -9.85 6.30 -13.58
C SER A 6 -9.32 7.28 -14.62
N SER A 7 -8.06 7.14 -15.04
CA SER A 7 -7.40 8.12 -15.91
C SER A 7 -6.57 7.49 -17.03
N GLN A 8 -6.21 6.22 -16.89
CA GLN A 8 -5.44 5.41 -17.83
C GLN A 8 -5.91 5.60 -19.29
N TRP A 9 -7.21 5.42 -19.55
CA TRP A 9 -7.76 5.36 -20.92
C TRP A 9 -8.46 6.63 -21.39
N VAL A 10 -8.26 7.78 -20.71
CA VAL A 10 -8.92 9.03 -21.10
C VAL A 10 -7.98 9.94 -21.90
N ASN A 11 -8.55 10.67 -22.86
CA ASN A 11 -7.81 11.68 -23.60
C ASN A 11 -7.38 12.85 -22.69
N ARG A 12 -6.44 13.67 -23.18
CA ARG A 12 -5.88 14.82 -22.44
C ARG A 12 -6.96 15.78 -21.91
N GLN A 13 -7.97 16.09 -22.73
CA GLN A 13 -9.03 17.04 -22.34
C GLN A 13 -9.85 16.50 -21.15
N GLU A 14 -10.24 15.24 -21.23
CA GLU A 14 -10.98 14.57 -20.16
C GLU A 14 -10.13 14.40 -18.90
N TYR A 15 -8.84 14.09 -19.04
CA TYR A 15 -7.90 14.03 -17.91
C TYR A 15 -7.89 15.33 -17.11
N TYR A 16 -7.71 16.48 -17.76
CA TYR A 16 -7.67 17.77 -17.07
C TYR A 16 -9.03 18.20 -16.52
N ARG A 17 -10.15 17.77 -17.13
CA ARG A 17 -11.49 17.94 -16.53
C ARG A 17 -11.63 17.17 -15.22
N ARG A 18 -11.13 15.92 -15.17
CA ARG A 18 -11.12 15.11 -13.94
C ARG A 18 -10.21 15.70 -12.87
N ILE A 19 -9.04 16.20 -13.25
CA ILE A 19 -8.15 16.94 -12.33
C ILE A 19 -8.84 18.15 -11.72
N HIS A 20 -9.47 18.98 -12.55
CA HIS A 20 -10.19 20.16 -12.04
C HIS A 20 -11.28 19.76 -11.05
N ARG A 21 -12.10 18.76 -11.40
CA ARG A 21 -13.14 18.22 -10.50
C ARG A 21 -12.55 17.67 -9.21
N PHE A 22 -11.45 16.92 -9.30
CA PHE A 22 -10.76 16.36 -8.14
C PHE A 22 -10.26 17.45 -7.20
N LYS A 23 -9.55 18.45 -7.71
CA LYS A 23 -9.04 19.58 -6.91
C LYS A 23 -10.18 20.37 -6.28
N TRP A 24 -11.30 20.54 -6.97
CA TRP A 24 -12.49 21.20 -6.42
C TRP A 24 -13.15 20.39 -5.30
N ILE A 25 -13.42 19.10 -5.50
CA ILE A 25 -14.03 18.22 -4.49
C ILE A 25 -13.14 18.08 -3.25
N SER A 26 -11.82 18.02 -3.44
CA SER A 26 -10.85 17.94 -2.34
C SER A 26 -10.51 19.30 -1.72
N GLN A 27 -11.22 20.38 -2.10
CA GLN A 27 -11.05 21.74 -1.60
C GLN A 27 -9.63 22.28 -1.75
N GLN A 28 -8.90 21.84 -2.78
CA GLN A 28 -7.61 22.42 -3.16
C GLN A 28 -7.79 23.69 -3.99
N ILE A 29 -8.94 23.82 -4.67
CA ILE A 29 -9.34 25.02 -5.42
C ILE A 29 -10.78 25.42 -5.09
N ASP A 30 -11.07 26.72 -5.16
CA ASP A 30 -12.42 27.27 -5.00
C ASP A 30 -13.23 27.24 -6.32
N SER A 31 -14.48 27.73 -6.30
CA SER A 31 -15.33 27.85 -7.49
C SER A 31 -14.81 28.80 -8.56
N ASN A 32 -13.84 29.66 -8.22
CA ASN A 32 -13.16 30.56 -9.15
C ASN A 32 -11.78 30.03 -9.58
N ASN A 33 -11.49 28.75 -9.30
CA ASN A 33 -10.23 28.07 -9.62
C ASN A 33 -9.00 28.70 -8.93
N LYS A 34 -9.20 29.35 -7.78
CA LYS A 34 -8.10 29.86 -6.93
C LYS A 34 -7.69 28.78 -5.93
N THR A 35 -6.39 28.64 -5.71
CA THR A 35 -5.84 27.75 -4.68
C THR A 35 -6.39 28.12 -3.31
N VAL A 36 -6.97 27.15 -2.62
CA VAL A 36 -7.42 27.31 -1.23
C VAL A 36 -6.22 26.97 -0.34
N GLN A 37 -5.85 27.90 0.55
CA GLN A 37 -4.88 27.59 1.60
C GLN A 37 -5.58 26.74 2.67
N GLY A 38 -5.36 25.43 2.59
CA GLY A 38 -5.80 24.48 3.62
C GLY A 38 -4.70 24.19 4.63
N ASN A 39 -5.09 23.74 5.82
CA ASN A 39 -4.17 23.24 6.86
C ASN A 39 -3.73 21.78 6.63
N HIS A 40 -4.18 21.16 5.54
CA HIS A 40 -3.89 19.77 5.21
C HIS A 40 -2.82 19.68 4.13
N ILE A 41 -1.82 18.81 4.36
CA ILE A 41 -0.83 18.45 3.36
C ILE A 41 -1.33 17.20 2.65
N TYR A 42 -1.39 17.25 1.31
CA TYR A 42 -1.79 16.11 0.50
C TYR A 42 -0.56 15.38 -0.03
N TYR A 43 -0.51 14.09 0.25
CA TYR A 43 0.44 13.16 -0.38
C TYR A 43 -0.34 12.20 -1.26
N PHE A 44 0.13 12.04 -2.49
CA PHE A 44 -0.47 11.17 -3.49
C PHE A 44 0.48 10.03 -3.81
N LEU A 45 -0.09 8.86 -4.03
CA LEU A 45 0.62 7.69 -4.57
C LEU A 45 -0.12 7.26 -5.84
N ALA A 46 0.62 6.77 -6.83
CA ALA A 46 0.04 6.36 -8.12
C ALA A 46 -0.46 4.91 -8.06
N GLY A 47 -1.64 4.66 -8.63
CA GLY A 47 -2.14 3.32 -8.90
C GLY A 47 -2.09 2.92 -10.37
N ASN A 48 -2.54 1.71 -10.68
CA ASN A 48 -2.52 1.17 -12.04
C ASN A 48 -3.47 1.95 -12.97
N HIS A 49 -4.56 2.52 -12.47
CA HIS A 49 -5.45 3.37 -13.26
C HIS A 49 -4.96 4.82 -13.41
N ASP A 50 -3.88 5.19 -12.73
CA ASP A 50 -3.23 6.50 -12.86
C ASP A 50 -2.15 6.48 -13.96
N ILE A 51 -1.25 5.48 -13.87
CA ILE A 51 -0.06 5.40 -14.73
C ILE A 51 0.07 4.13 -15.59
N GLY A 52 -0.78 3.13 -15.39
CA GLY A 52 -0.72 1.81 -16.03
C GLY A 52 0.05 0.78 -15.20
N TYR A 53 -0.17 -0.52 -15.45
CA TYR A 53 0.74 -1.57 -14.99
C TYR A 53 2.07 -1.55 -15.78
N GLY A 54 3.02 -2.43 -15.45
CA GLY A 54 4.33 -2.48 -16.09
C GLY A 54 4.29 -2.59 -17.63
N GLU A 55 3.32 -3.30 -18.19
CA GLU A 55 3.19 -3.45 -19.65
C GLU A 55 2.73 -2.17 -20.35
N GLU A 56 1.97 -1.31 -19.67
CA GLU A 56 1.32 -0.15 -20.26
C GLU A 56 1.91 1.19 -19.79
N THR A 57 2.72 1.16 -18.73
CA THR A 57 3.31 2.37 -18.16
C THR A 57 4.15 3.09 -19.21
N ARG A 58 3.74 4.30 -19.56
CA ARG A 58 4.41 5.14 -20.57
C ARG A 58 4.75 6.50 -19.98
N LYS A 59 5.81 7.11 -20.52
CA LYS A 59 6.26 8.47 -20.16
C LYS A 59 5.13 9.50 -20.17
N TYR A 60 4.16 9.38 -21.09
CA TYR A 60 2.98 10.27 -21.12
C TYR A 60 2.14 10.19 -19.84
N HIS A 61 1.79 8.98 -19.37
CA HIS A 61 0.99 8.79 -18.16
C HIS A 61 1.72 9.25 -16.91
N ILE A 62 3.02 8.98 -16.83
CA ILE A 62 3.86 9.44 -15.72
C ILE A 62 3.98 10.97 -15.72
N THR A 63 4.29 11.59 -16.85
CA THR A 63 4.47 13.05 -16.94
C THR A 63 3.22 13.80 -16.49
N ARG A 64 2.03 13.38 -16.94
CA ARG A 64 0.79 14.01 -16.49
C ARG A 64 0.51 13.79 -15.00
N TYR A 65 0.89 12.63 -14.44
CA TYR A 65 0.78 12.36 -13.00
C TYR A 65 1.70 13.28 -12.20
N LEU A 66 3.00 13.32 -12.55
CA LEU A 66 4.01 14.13 -11.87
C LEU A 66 3.62 15.62 -11.83
N ASN A 67 3.06 16.15 -12.93
CA ASN A 67 2.62 17.54 -13.04
C ASN A 67 1.45 17.91 -12.11
N ASN A 68 0.73 16.93 -11.54
CA ASN A 68 -0.48 17.18 -10.77
C ASN A 68 -0.45 16.62 -9.35
N PHE A 69 0.29 15.53 -9.12
CA PHE A 69 0.27 14.76 -7.88
C PHE A 69 1.64 14.67 -7.19
N GLY A 70 2.70 15.16 -7.84
CA GLY A 70 4.05 15.14 -7.29
C GLY A 70 4.80 13.84 -7.62
N PRO A 71 5.94 13.60 -6.94
CA PRO A 71 6.85 12.51 -7.29
C PRO A 71 6.24 11.13 -7.06
N LEU A 72 6.66 10.15 -7.89
CA LEU A 72 6.20 8.75 -7.79
C LEU A 72 6.84 8.00 -6.61
N ASN A 73 8.07 8.37 -6.26
CA ASN A 73 8.79 7.87 -5.09
C ASN A 73 9.12 9.06 -4.18
N ARG A 74 8.84 8.97 -2.87
CA ARG A 74 9.11 10.05 -1.93
C ARG A 74 9.34 9.52 -0.54
N LYS A 75 10.33 10.06 0.17
CA LYS A 75 10.54 9.83 1.61
C LYS A 75 10.52 11.14 2.38
N TRP A 76 10.06 11.08 3.62
CA TRP A 76 10.16 12.17 4.58
C TRP A 76 10.15 11.59 6.00
N TYR A 77 10.42 12.45 6.97
CA TYR A 77 10.27 12.10 8.37
C TYR A 77 9.11 12.87 8.95
N VAL A 78 8.34 12.22 9.81
CA VAL A 78 7.33 12.87 10.64
C VAL A 78 7.78 12.76 12.08
N ASP A 79 7.86 13.90 12.75
CA ASP A 79 8.21 13.98 14.17
C ASP A 79 6.95 14.33 14.95
N PHE A 80 6.33 13.31 15.56
CA PHE A 80 5.04 13.45 16.25
C PHE A 80 5.17 14.01 17.67
N GLU A 81 6.39 14.11 18.21
CA GLU A 81 6.64 14.60 19.58
C GLU A 81 7.32 15.99 19.60
N ARG A 82 7.74 16.52 18.44
CA ARG A 82 8.32 17.88 18.29
C ARG A 82 7.44 19.05 18.74
N ALA A 83 6.20 18.78 19.16
CA ALA A 83 5.31 19.78 19.74
C ALA A 83 5.59 20.09 21.22
N SER A 84 6.45 19.31 21.90
CA SER A 84 6.84 19.57 23.30
C SER A 84 8.32 19.27 23.53
N ASP A 85 9.11 20.35 23.57
CA ASP A 85 10.46 20.58 24.15
C ASP A 85 11.55 19.49 24.23
N GLU A 86 12.74 19.94 23.81
CA GLU A 86 14.10 19.65 24.34
C GLU A 86 14.40 18.26 24.93
N ASP A 87 14.55 17.22 24.09
CA ASP A 87 15.47 16.12 24.41
C ASP A 87 16.10 15.53 23.12
N ALA A 88 17.39 15.16 23.22
CA ALA A 88 18.26 14.91 22.06
C ALA A 88 18.24 13.47 21.52
N ASP A 89 17.60 12.53 22.22
CA ASP A 89 17.09 11.28 21.66
C ASP A 89 15.62 11.55 21.31
N ARG A 90 15.19 11.31 20.06
CA ARG A 90 13.84 11.72 19.59
C ARG A 90 12.84 10.56 19.66
N PRO A 91 12.19 10.27 20.80
CA PRO A 91 10.95 9.50 20.79
C PRO A 91 9.97 10.31 19.92
N GLY A 92 9.44 9.72 18.86
CA GLY A 92 8.41 10.33 18.00
C GLY A 92 8.77 10.39 16.53
N LEU A 93 10.04 10.23 16.16
CA LEU A 93 10.46 10.30 14.76
C LEU A 93 10.08 9.02 14.01
N HIS A 94 9.31 9.17 12.94
CA HIS A 94 8.94 8.08 12.03
C HIS A 94 9.45 8.40 10.63
N LYS A 95 10.00 7.39 9.96
CA LYS A 95 10.23 7.47 8.52
C LYS A 95 8.93 7.14 7.80
N VAL A 96 8.63 7.89 6.74
CA VAL A 96 7.52 7.60 5.84
C VAL A 96 8.03 7.59 4.42
N ALA A 97 7.59 6.61 3.62
CA ALA A 97 7.86 6.60 2.18
C ALA A 97 6.65 6.19 1.35
N ILE A 98 6.59 6.72 0.13
CA ILE A 98 5.70 6.31 -0.94
C ILE A 98 6.53 5.67 -2.05
N LEU A 99 6.11 4.51 -2.53
CA LEU A 99 6.76 3.78 -3.64
C LEU A 99 5.87 3.68 -4.87
N ASN A 100 6.51 3.77 -6.03
CA ASN A 100 5.94 3.47 -7.34
C ASN A 100 5.79 1.96 -7.54
N ALA A 101 4.70 1.38 -7.03
CA ALA A 101 4.44 -0.06 -7.14
C ALA A 101 4.33 -0.57 -8.60
N MET A 102 3.96 0.28 -9.55
CA MET A 102 3.73 -0.13 -10.96
C MET A 102 5.00 -0.55 -11.70
N ASN A 103 6.17 -0.20 -11.16
CA ASN A 103 7.46 -0.45 -11.81
C ASN A 103 8.41 -1.26 -10.90
N LEU A 104 7.90 -1.90 -9.83
CA LEU A 104 8.71 -2.77 -8.98
C LEU A 104 8.87 -4.17 -9.57
N ASP A 105 7.81 -4.70 -10.18
CA ASP A 105 7.84 -5.93 -11.00
C ASP A 105 8.02 -5.61 -12.49
N ALA A 106 8.10 -6.65 -13.34
CA ALA A 106 8.46 -6.53 -14.75
C ALA A 106 7.68 -5.43 -15.50
N THR A 107 8.40 -4.47 -16.07
CA THR A 107 7.82 -3.27 -16.70
C THR A 107 8.54 -2.90 -17.98
N ARG A 108 7.83 -2.37 -18.97
CA ARG A 108 8.43 -1.81 -20.20
C ARG A 108 9.25 -0.56 -19.92
N ASN A 109 9.12 0.02 -18.73
CA ASN A 109 9.66 1.31 -18.40
C ASN A 109 10.90 1.21 -17.49
N GLU A 110 12.00 0.74 -18.08
CA GLU A 110 13.28 0.50 -17.40
C GLU A 110 13.88 1.73 -16.70
N GLU A 111 13.60 2.93 -17.20
CA GLU A 111 14.03 4.18 -16.55
C GLU A 111 13.41 4.32 -15.15
N TYR A 112 12.09 4.18 -15.06
CA TYR A 112 11.36 4.33 -13.80
C TYR A 112 11.43 3.08 -12.91
N ARG A 113 11.69 1.91 -13.50
CA ARG A 113 12.07 0.69 -12.76
C ARG A 113 13.35 0.94 -11.98
N ARG A 114 14.41 1.39 -12.66
CA ARG A 114 15.69 1.72 -12.02
C ARG A 114 15.54 2.83 -10.99
N GLU A 115 14.82 3.91 -11.30
CA GLU A 115 14.57 4.99 -10.34
C GLU A 115 13.89 4.47 -9.05
N ALA A 116 12.88 3.59 -9.17
CA ALA A 116 12.20 3.02 -8.02
C ALA A 116 13.11 2.09 -7.20
N TRP A 117 13.91 1.26 -7.87
CA TRP A 117 14.83 0.33 -7.19
C TRP A 117 16.04 1.03 -6.57
N ASP A 118 16.58 2.08 -7.19
CA ASP A 118 17.60 2.94 -6.58
C ASP A 118 17.06 3.61 -5.31
N PHE A 119 15.83 4.13 -5.37
CA PHE A 119 15.17 4.71 -4.22
C PHE A 119 14.93 3.69 -3.08
N ILE A 120 14.54 2.45 -3.43
CA ILE A 120 14.40 1.34 -2.46
C ILE A 120 15.75 1.01 -1.82
N ARG A 121 16.84 0.94 -2.60
CA ARG A 121 18.19 0.68 -2.07
C ARG A 121 18.68 1.77 -1.13
N ASP A 122 18.40 3.03 -1.46
CA ASP A 122 18.66 4.16 -0.57
C ASP A 122 17.89 4.03 0.75
N LEU A 123 16.61 3.65 0.69
CA LEU A 123 15.79 3.39 1.88
C LEU A 123 16.36 2.25 2.72
N ALA A 124 16.79 1.15 2.09
CA ALA A 124 17.38 0.00 2.77
C ALA A 124 18.69 0.38 3.49
N THR A 125 19.55 1.15 2.83
CA THR A 125 20.82 1.63 3.40
C THR A 125 20.56 2.53 4.61
N GLU A 126 19.62 3.48 4.50
CA GLU A 126 19.25 4.30 5.64
C GLU A 126 18.62 3.47 6.77
N ARG A 127 17.83 2.44 6.45
CA ARG A 127 17.22 1.55 7.45
C ARG A 127 18.27 0.82 8.27
N ILE A 128 19.34 0.34 7.62
CA ILE A 128 20.48 -0.30 8.29
C ILE A 128 21.13 0.68 9.29
N SER A 129 21.28 1.95 8.91
CA SER A 129 21.91 2.96 9.77
C SER A 129 21.04 3.43 10.94
N ARG A 130 19.71 3.28 10.84
CA ARG A 130 18.73 3.74 11.85
C ARG A 130 17.64 2.68 12.06
N PRO A 131 18.00 1.50 12.59
CA PRO A 131 17.07 0.39 12.83
C PRO A 131 15.99 0.70 13.89
N GLU A 132 16.21 1.71 14.71
CA GLU A 132 15.31 2.17 15.78
C GLU A 132 14.17 3.08 15.32
N ILE A 133 14.30 3.75 14.16
CA ILE A 133 13.24 4.62 13.65
C ILE A 133 12.15 3.77 12.99
N PRO A 134 10.88 3.82 13.47
CA PRO A 134 9.79 3.10 12.84
C PRO A 134 9.55 3.57 11.42
N PHE A 135 9.18 2.64 10.53
CA PHE A 135 9.03 2.92 9.11
C PHE A 135 7.63 2.60 8.60
N ILE A 136 6.96 3.62 8.07
CA ILE A 136 5.64 3.52 7.46
C ILE A 136 5.79 3.59 5.94
N LEU A 137 5.35 2.54 5.26
CA LEU A 137 5.49 2.41 3.83
C LEU A 137 4.12 2.46 3.14
N PHE A 138 4.02 3.31 2.12
CA PHE A 138 2.85 3.45 1.27
C PHE A 138 3.17 2.95 -0.13
N LEU A 139 2.31 2.10 -0.68
CA LEU A 139 2.37 1.65 -2.08
C LEU A 139 0.97 1.29 -2.56
N HIS A 140 0.75 1.20 -3.88
CA HIS A 140 -0.60 0.90 -4.37
C HIS A 140 -0.92 -0.59 -4.38
N ILE A 141 -0.05 -1.39 -5.01
CA ILE A 141 -0.20 -2.85 -5.13
C ILE A 141 0.23 -3.48 -3.80
N PRO A 142 -0.61 -4.30 -3.15
CA PRO A 142 -0.25 -4.97 -1.91
C PRO A 142 0.88 -5.99 -2.12
N LEU A 143 1.56 -6.37 -1.04
CA LEU A 143 2.59 -7.40 -1.08
C LEU A 143 2.00 -8.78 -1.38
N ASN A 144 2.82 -9.70 -1.90
CA ASN A 144 2.45 -11.10 -2.09
C ASN A 144 1.94 -11.72 -0.79
N LYS A 145 0.87 -12.52 -0.89
CA LYS A 145 0.29 -13.27 0.23
C LYS A 145 -0.25 -14.61 -0.28
N PRO A 146 -0.21 -15.68 0.53
CA PRO A 146 -0.86 -16.93 0.16
C PRO A 146 -2.37 -16.75 -0.06
N ALA A 147 -2.93 -17.59 -0.93
CA ALA A 147 -4.37 -17.64 -1.15
C ALA A 147 -5.13 -17.88 0.17
N GLY A 148 -6.25 -17.18 0.36
CA GLY A 148 -7.09 -17.26 1.56
C GLY A 148 -6.70 -16.31 2.69
N VAL A 149 -5.53 -15.65 2.63
CA VAL A 149 -5.19 -14.56 3.56
C VAL A 149 -5.99 -13.29 3.22
N CYS A 150 -6.00 -12.93 1.94
CA CYS A 150 -6.70 -11.79 1.38
C CYS A 150 -7.47 -12.23 0.13
N GLU A 151 -8.44 -11.40 -0.28
CA GLU A 151 -9.26 -11.62 -1.48
C GLU A 151 -9.06 -10.45 -2.45
N PRO A 152 -8.79 -10.70 -3.75
CA PRO A 152 -8.76 -12.02 -4.39
C PRO A 152 -7.49 -12.84 -4.09
N SER A 153 -7.49 -14.12 -4.45
CA SER A 153 -6.27 -14.92 -4.50
C SER A 153 -5.29 -14.35 -5.54
N PRO A 154 -3.96 -14.48 -5.36
CA PRO A 154 -2.99 -13.88 -6.25
C PRO A 154 -3.13 -14.33 -7.71
N VAL A 155 -3.28 -13.36 -8.62
CA VAL A 155 -3.18 -13.57 -10.07
C VAL A 155 -2.22 -12.55 -10.66
N THR A 156 -1.30 -13.03 -11.49
CA THR A 156 -0.44 -12.21 -12.34
C THR A 156 -0.64 -12.61 -13.80
N ARG A 157 -0.75 -11.64 -14.70
CA ARG A 157 -0.84 -11.85 -16.13
C ARG A 157 0.24 -11.05 -16.83
N LEU A 158 1.00 -11.73 -17.68
CA LEU A 158 2.05 -11.13 -18.48
C LEU A 158 1.58 -10.90 -19.91
N LYS A 159 2.13 -9.88 -20.55
CA LYS A 159 2.08 -9.68 -21.98
C LYS A 159 3.44 -9.19 -22.46
N ASP A 160 4.04 -9.96 -23.37
CA ASP A 160 5.43 -9.80 -23.81
C ASP A 160 6.40 -9.73 -22.63
N ASP A 161 6.24 -10.62 -21.64
CA ASP A 161 7.03 -10.70 -20.39
C ASP A 161 6.89 -9.51 -19.41
N PHE A 162 6.00 -8.55 -19.69
CA PHE A 162 5.71 -7.43 -18.79
C PHE A 162 4.37 -7.60 -18.07
N ILE A 163 4.26 -7.03 -16.86
CA ILE A 163 3.03 -7.11 -16.04
C ILE A 163 1.88 -6.38 -16.74
N ALA A 164 0.93 -7.13 -17.29
CA ALA A 164 -0.31 -6.59 -17.83
C ALA A 164 -1.39 -6.44 -16.75
N TYR A 165 -1.31 -7.27 -15.71
CA TYR A 165 -2.18 -7.25 -14.54
C TYR A 165 -1.49 -7.99 -13.39
N GLN A 166 -1.66 -7.51 -12.17
CA GLN A 166 -1.33 -8.26 -10.97
C GLN A 166 -2.19 -7.79 -9.79
N ASP A 167 -2.64 -8.71 -8.95
CA ASP A 167 -3.32 -8.40 -7.67
C ASP A 167 -2.29 -8.01 -6.59
N TYR A 168 -1.16 -8.70 -6.55
CA TYR A 168 -0.09 -8.48 -5.57
C TYR A 168 1.24 -8.25 -6.28
N LEU A 169 2.20 -7.62 -5.59
CA LEU A 169 3.60 -7.63 -6.02
C LEU A 169 4.12 -9.07 -6.06
N SER A 170 5.14 -9.34 -6.88
CA SER A 170 5.78 -10.66 -6.92
C SER A 170 6.29 -11.08 -5.52
N PRO A 171 6.40 -12.39 -5.24
CA PRO A 171 6.96 -12.83 -3.97
C PRO A 171 8.41 -12.37 -3.78
N ALA A 172 9.22 -12.32 -4.85
CA ALA A 172 10.59 -11.81 -4.79
C ALA A 172 10.66 -10.32 -4.40
N THR A 173 9.88 -9.46 -5.06
CA THR A 173 9.80 -8.02 -4.70
C THR A 173 9.29 -7.85 -3.28
N SER A 174 8.25 -8.60 -2.90
CA SER A 174 7.66 -8.53 -1.56
C SER A 174 8.66 -8.94 -0.48
N ALA A 175 9.43 -10.01 -0.72
CA ALA A 175 10.49 -10.46 0.16
C ALA A 175 11.59 -9.41 0.32
N PHE A 176 12.03 -8.77 -0.76
CA PHE A 176 13.02 -7.70 -0.67
C PHE A 176 12.52 -6.56 0.23
N LEU A 177 11.30 -6.07 0.00
CA LEU A 177 10.70 -5.01 0.83
C LEU A 177 10.59 -5.44 2.30
N LEU A 178 10.15 -6.68 2.53
CA LEU A 178 10.01 -7.31 3.84
C LEU A 178 11.31 -7.82 4.45
N HIS A 179 12.48 -7.73 3.82
CA HIS A 179 13.75 -8.11 4.47
C HIS A 179 14.64 -6.87 4.64
N CYS A 180 14.65 -5.99 3.64
CA CYS A 180 15.62 -4.91 3.53
C CYS A 180 15.11 -3.57 4.03
N LEU A 181 13.83 -3.24 3.79
CA LEU A 181 13.30 -1.93 4.20
C LEU A 181 12.84 -1.88 5.64
N ARG A 182 12.59 -3.04 6.19
CA ARG A 182 12.08 -3.23 7.54
C ARG A 182 10.87 -2.39 7.99
N PRO A 183 9.76 -2.31 7.20
CA PRO A 183 8.60 -1.48 7.55
C PRO A 183 7.83 -2.01 8.76
N THR A 184 7.52 -1.12 9.70
CA THR A 184 6.63 -1.41 10.83
C THR A 184 5.17 -1.55 10.33
N VAL A 185 4.74 -0.63 9.47
CA VAL A 185 3.39 -0.62 8.87
C VAL A 185 3.48 -0.39 7.37
N ILE A 186 2.70 -1.14 6.62
CA ILE A 186 2.44 -0.95 5.20
C ILE A 186 0.99 -0.56 5.01
N LEU A 187 0.74 0.48 4.21
CA LEU A 187 -0.57 0.90 3.77
C LEU A 187 -0.64 0.79 2.25
N ASN A 188 -1.67 0.13 1.72
CA ASN A 188 -1.92 0.01 0.28
C ASN A 188 -3.41 0.03 -0.10
N GLY A 189 -3.69 -0.23 -1.39
CA GLY A 189 -5.03 -0.18 -1.98
C GLY A 189 -5.26 -1.35 -2.95
N HIS A 190 -5.69 -1.06 -4.18
CA HIS A 190 -5.87 -2.04 -5.26
C HIS A 190 -7.06 -3.00 -5.12
N ASP A 191 -7.07 -3.92 -4.14
CA ASP A 191 -7.93 -5.13 -4.15
C ASP A 191 -9.44 -4.89 -3.91
N HIS A 192 -9.83 -3.63 -3.69
CA HIS A 192 -11.17 -3.13 -3.38
C HIS A 192 -11.88 -3.70 -2.13
N ASN A 193 -11.62 -4.96 -1.76
CA ASN A 193 -12.22 -5.70 -0.67
C ASN A 193 -11.69 -5.29 0.71
N GLY A 194 -10.53 -4.64 0.74
CA GLY A 194 -9.77 -4.36 1.95
C GLY A 194 -9.26 -5.64 2.62
N CYS A 195 -8.08 -5.55 3.21
CA CYS A 195 -7.44 -6.68 3.87
C CYS A 195 -6.52 -6.24 5.00
N LEU A 196 -6.25 -7.19 5.89
CA LEU A 196 -5.24 -7.08 6.91
C LEU A 196 -4.39 -8.33 6.93
N ALA A 197 -3.09 -8.15 6.78
CA ALA A 197 -2.12 -9.22 6.88
C ALA A 197 -1.01 -8.83 7.86
N THR A 198 -0.50 -9.83 8.55
CA THR A 198 0.74 -9.72 9.33
C THR A 198 1.79 -10.60 8.67
N HIS A 199 2.93 -10.00 8.34
CA HIS A 199 4.10 -10.68 7.82
C HIS A 199 5.12 -10.84 8.93
N LEU A 200 5.65 -12.04 9.10
CA LEU A 200 6.71 -12.36 10.05
C LEU A 200 7.93 -12.78 9.29
N VAL A 201 9.06 -12.18 9.62
CA VAL A 201 10.34 -12.51 9.01
C VAL A 201 11.17 -13.28 10.03
N ARG A 202 11.45 -14.54 9.72
CA ARG A 202 12.19 -15.46 10.59
C ARG A 202 13.70 -15.20 10.53
N ASN A 203 14.40 -15.65 11.57
CA ASN A 203 15.86 -15.76 11.53
C ASN A 203 16.27 -16.87 10.56
N THR A 204 17.07 -16.53 9.56
CA THR A 204 17.47 -17.44 8.50
C THR A 204 18.83 -18.02 8.85
N THR A 205 18.88 -19.09 9.63
CA THR A 205 20.16 -19.71 10.01
C THR A 205 20.43 -21.06 9.33
N HIS A 206 19.49 -21.66 8.59
CA HIS A 206 19.64 -23.09 8.21
C HIS A 206 19.21 -23.55 6.80
N LEU A 207 18.74 -22.67 5.89
CA LEU A 207 18.35 -23.10 4.53
C LEU A 207 19.00 -22.23 3.45
N PRO A 208 20.28 -22.51 3.09
CA PRO A 208 20.94 -21.79 2.02
C PRO A 208 20.29 -22.15 0.67
N VAL A 209 19.80 -21.15 -0.07
CA VAL A 209 19.27 -21.34 -1.43
C VAL A 209 20.41 -21.12 -2.43
N HIS A 210 20.69 -22.12 -3.27
CA HIS A 210 21.76 -22.06 -4.26
C HIS A 210 21.35 -21.21 -5.46
N LEU A 211 22.11 -20.15 -5.77
CA LEU A 211 21.83 -19.20 -6.84
C LEU A 211 22.43 -19.69 -8.18
N GLY A 212 21.83 -20.73 -8.77
CA GLY A 212 22.23 -21.26 -10.09
C GLY A 212 23.73 -21.53 -10.23
N ASP A 213 24.29 -21.38 -11.43
CA ASP A 213 25.70 -21.71 -11.73
C ASP A 213 26.74 -20.75 -11.12
N SER A 214 26.31 -19.72 -10.38
CA SER A 214 27.21 -18.72 -9.77
C SER A 214 28.02 -19.26 -8.58
N GLY A 215 27.63 -20.42 -8.02
CA GLY A 215 28.20 -20.99 -6.81
C GLY A 215 27.93 -20.17 -5.54
N ARG A 216 27.09 -19.13 -5.63
CA ARG A 216 26.66 -18.30 -4.49
C ARG A 216 25.42 -18.89 -3.83
N TYR A 217 25.25 -18.55 -2.56
CA TYR A 217 24.09 -18.95 -1.78
C TYR A 217 23.41 -17.73 -1.18
N LEU A 218 22.09 -17.76 -1.16
CA LEU A 218 21.26 -16.84 -0.40
C LEU A 218 21.01 -17.47 0.97
N GLN A 219 21.67 -16.97 2.01
CA GLN A 219 21.66 -17.57 3.36
C GLN A 219 21.07 -16.62 4.41
N SER A 220 21.16 -15.32 4.16
CA SER A 220 20.77 -14.27 5.08
C SER A 220 19.95 -13.18 4.41
N SER A 221 19.25 -12.38 5.23
CA SER A 221 18.65 -11.13 4.73
C SER A 221 19.70 -10.18 4.15
N GLY A 222 20.92 -10.19 4.69
CA GLY A 222 22.01 -9.35 4.18
C GLY A 222 22.40 -9.72 2.75
N ASP A 223 22.43 -11.02 2.43
CA ASP A 223 22.70 -11.50 1.07
C ASP A 223 21.62 -11.00 0.10
N LEU A 224 20.33 -11.12 0.46
CA LEU A 224 19.21 -10.61 -0.34
C LEU A 224 19.33 -9.09 -0.58
N CYS A 225 19.62 -8.33 0.47
CA CYS A 225 19.71 -6.87 0.38
C CYS A 225 20.92 -6.36 -0.39
N SER A 226 21.90 -7.22 -0.65
CA SER A 226 23.08 -6.91 -1.47
C SER A 226 22.86 -7.18 -2.96
N MET A 227 21.77 -7.86 -3.35
CA MET A 227 21.53 -8.22 -4.74
C MET A 227 21.25 -6.99 -5.61
N THR A 228 21.80 -6.97 -6.83
CA THR A 228 21.42 -5.97 -7.83
C THR A 228 20.01 -6.25 -8.37
N LEU A 229 19.44 -5.29 -9.09
CA LEU A 229 18.13 -5.50 -9.73
C LEU A 229 18.19 -6.65 -10.74
N GLU A 230 19.28 -6.73 -11.50
CA GLU A 230 19.51 -7.79 -12.49
C GLU A 230 19.65 -9.15 -11.82
N GLU A 231 20.31 -9.23 -10.66
CA GLU A 231 20.42 -10.47 -9.88
C GLU A 231 19.06 -10.90 -9.30
N LEU A 232 18.25 -9.96 -8.82
CA LEU A 232 16.89 -10.25 -8.34
C LEU A 232 15.99 -10.78 -9.47
N ASP A 233 16.09 -10.21 -10.66
CA ASP A 233 15.32 -10.66 -11.82
C ASP A 233 15.80 -12.05 -12.30
N MET A 234 17.12 -12.25 -12.36
CA MET A 234 17.75 -13.50 -12.80
C MET A 234 17.48 -14.66 -11.83
N HIS A 235 17.44 -14.41 -10.53
CA HIS A 235 17.26 -15.42 -9.48
C HIS A 235 15.90 -15.33 -8.80
N SER A 236 14.88 -14.84 -9.51
CA SER A 236 13.55 -14.62 -8.94
C SER A 236 12.99 -15.89 -8.29
N SER A 237 13.10 -17.06 -8.94
CA SER A 237 12.62 -18.34 -8.38
C SER A 237 13.33 -18.74 -7.09
N GLU A 238 14.65 -18.54 -6.99
CA GLU A 238 15.41 -18.81 -5.78
C GLU A 238 15.06 -17.83 -4.65
N VAL A 239 14.85 -16.55 -4.99
CA VAL A 239 14.41 -15.55 -4.02
C VAL A 239 12.99 -15.85 -3.53
N GLU A 240 12.11 -16.37 -4.39
CA GLU A 240 10.77 -16.84 -3.99
C GLU A 240 10.87 -18.03 -3.02
N ALA A 241 11.70 -19.03 -3.33
CA ALA A 241 11.92 -20.16 -2.43
C ALA A 241 12.50 -19.73 -1.08
N PHE A 242 13.41 -18.75 -1.09
CA PHE A 242 13.88 -18.11 0.13
C PHE A 242 12.71 -17.45 0.87
N ALA A 243 11.94 -16.59 0.21
CA ALA A 243 10.80 -15.90 0.80
C ALA A 243 9.79 -16.86 1.46
N GLU A 244 9.45 -17.97 0.81
CA GLU A 244 8.52 -18.97 1.37
C GLU A 244 9.04 -19.63 2.65
N SER A 245 10.37 -19.77 2.77
CA SER A 245 10.99 -20.35 3.97
C SER A 245 11.13 -19.32 5.11
N THR A 246 11.24 -18.03 4.77
CA THR A 246 11.63 -16.97 5.71
C THR A 246 10.48 -16.05 6.10
N VAL A 247 9.43 -15.96 5.28
CA VAL A 247 8.27 -15.09 5.50
C VAL A 247 7.03 -15.94 5.78
N LEU A 248 6.42 -15.73 6.95
CA LEU A 248 5.08 -16.21 7.23
C LEU A 248 4.08 -15.09 7.13
N THR A 249 2.98 -15.33 6.42
CA THR A 249 1.87 -14.39 6.33
C THR A 249 0.63 -15.00 6.96
N SER A 250 -0.06 -14.24 7.82
CA SER A 250 -1.34 -14.67 8.40
C SER A 250 -2.39 -13.56 8.29
N GLY A 251 -3.67 -13.97 8.25
CA GLY A 251 -4.82 -13.08 8.31
C GLY A 251 -5.23 -12.81 9.76
N SER A 252 -5.21 -11.54 10.18
CA SER A 252 -5.68 -10.99 11.47
C SER A 252 -5.51 -11.84 12.75
N SER A 253 -4.50 -12.71 12.87
CA SER A 253 -4.34 -13.64 13.99
C SER A 253 -3.23 -13.25 14.96
N ASN A 254 -3.41 -13.58 16.25
CA ASN A 254 -2.37 -13.46 17.28
C ASN A 254 -1.25 -14.47 16.99
N ILE A 255 -0.15 -13.97 16.44
CA ILE A 255 1.07 -14.74 16.24
C ILE A 255 1.83 -14.76 17.58
N THR A 256 2.17 -15.95 18.06
CA THR A 256 3.04 -16.15 19.22
C THR A 256 4.52 -16.07 18.85
N THR A 257 5.32 -15.47 19.73
CA THR A 257 6.56 -14.74 19.45
C THR A 257 7.87 -15.54 19.52
N ALA A 258 7.85 -16.87 19.35
CA ALA A 258 9.04 -17.65 19.72
C ALA A 258 10.25 -17.59 18.76
N ASP A 259 10.15 -17.17 17.48
CA ASP A 259 11.28 -17.30 16.52
C ASP A 259 11.35 -16.26 15.36
N HIS A 260 10.70 -15.10 15.47
CA HIS A 260 10.71 -14.08 14.40
C HIS A 260 11.64 -12.91 14.73
N LEU A 261 12.42 -12.40 13.76
CA LEU A 261 13.27 -11.22 13.98
C LEU A 261 12.44 -9.95 14.12
N TRP A 262 11.37 -9.85 13.33
CA TRP A 262 10.52 -8.67 13.25
C TRP A 262 9.24 -8.96 12.46
N SER A 263 8.24 -8.11 12.64
CA SER A 263 6.93 -8.23 12.02
C SER A 263 6.54 -6.94 11.29
N THR A 264 5.76 -7.10 10.22
CA THR A 264 5.19 -6.00 9.44
C THR A 264 3.69 -6.17 9.35
N ILE A 265 2.97 -5.08 9.56
CA ILE A 265 1.51 -5.07 9.45
C ILE A 265 1.12 -4.38 8.17
N GLU A 266 0.41 -5.10 7.31
CA GLU A 266 -0.03 -4.60 6.03
C GLU A 266 -1.54 -4.39 6.02
N ILE A 267 -1.93 -3.14 5.78
CA ILE A 267 -3.30 -2.67 5.72
C ILE A 267 -3.63 -2.34 4.26
N THR A 268 -4.48 -3.15 3.67
CA THR A 268 -5.08 -2.88 2.37
C THR A 268 -6.38 -2.13 2.57
N ALA A 269 -6.39 -0.85 2.19
CA ALA A 269 -7.57 -0.01 2.30
C ALA A 269 -8.67 -0.50 1.35
N ARG A 270 -9.88 -0.71 1.88
CA ARG A 270 -11.08 -1.00 1.09
C ARG A 270 -11.38 0.16 0.15
N SER A 271 -11.93 -0.16 -1.02
CA SER A 271 -12.29 0.85 -2.02
C SER A 271 -13.39 1.79 -1.52
N THR A 272 -13.28 3.06 -1.91
CA THR A 272 -14.31 4.09 -1.75
C THR A 272 -15.50 3.89 -2.71
N MET A 273 -15.44 2.92 -3.61
CA MET A 273 -16.53 2.57 -4.51
C MET A 273 -17.77 2.09 -3.74
N GLY A 274 -18.96 2.52 -4.17
CA GLY A 274 -20.21 2.19 -3.48
C GLY A 274 -20.53 0.70 -3.41
N ALA A 275 -20.10 -0.09 -4.39
CA ALA A 275 -20.21 -1.56 -4.38
C ALA A 275 -19.46 -2.19 -3.18
N TYR A 276 -18.43 -1.51 -2.67
CA TYR A 276 -17.62 -1.94 -1.53
C TYR A 276 -17.94 -1.13 -0.27
N GLY A 277 -19.09 -0.45 -0.21
CA GLY A 277 -19.55 0.30 0.96
C GLY A 277 -18.97 1.71 1.09
N GLY A 278 -18.09 2.10 0.16
CA GLY A 278 -17.43 3.39 0.05
C GLY A 278 -16.95 4.01 1.36
N VAL A 279 -15.90 3.39 1.86
CA VAL A 279 -15.21 3.78 3.08
C VAL A 279 -13.96 4.57 2.75
N THR A 280 -13.61 5.52 3.61
CA THR A 280 -12.27 6.11 3.68
C THR A 280 -11.58 5.60 4.95
N GLY A 281 -10.26 5.72 5.05
CA GLY A 281 -9.51 5.33 6.23
C GLY A 281 -9.01 6.54 7.01
N ILE A 282 -9.10 6.47 8.34
CA ILE A 282 -8.31 7.32 9.25
C ILE A 282 -7.19 6.46 9.82
N PHE A 283 -5.95 6.94 9.71
CA PHE A 283 -4.78 6.30 10.30
C PHE A 283 -4.18 7.22 11.36
N ASP A 284 -4.13 6.72 12.60
CA ASP A 284 -3.61 7.43 13.76
C ASP A 284 -2.38 6.70 14.32
N ILE A 285 -1.42 7.47 14.81
CA ILE A 285 -0.26 6.97 15.53
C ILE A 285 -0.29 7.60 16.91
N LYS A 286 -0.11 6.79 17.95
CA LYS A 286 -0.10 7.23 19.35
C LYS A 286 1.04 6.54 20.07
N ARG A 287 1.61 7.17 21.09
CA ARG A 287 2.53 6.48 21.98
C ARG A 287 1.79 5.38 22.73
N ASP A 288 2.41 4.21 22.83
CA ASP A 288 1.88 3.12 23.66
C ASP A 288 2.58 3.15 25.03
N HIS A 289 1.82 3.46 26.08
CA HIS A 289 2.31 3.50 27.45
C HIS A 289 2.26 2.14 28.14
N ALA A 290 1.64 1.13 27.50
CA ALA A 290 1.75 -0.25 27.96
C ALA A 290 3.13 -0.77 27.54
N LEU A 291 3.95 -1.13 28.53
CA LEU A 291 5.34 -1.62 28.38
C LEU A 291 5.48 -2.98 27.67
N ASP A 292 4.46 -3.44 26.96
CA ASP A 292 4.55 -4.66 26.17
C ASP A 292 5.21 -4.30 24.84
N CYS A 293 6.55 -4.42 24.80
CA CYS A 293 7.34 -4.36 23.56
C CYS A 293 6.99 -5.49 22.58
N ASP A 294 6.10 -6.40 22.97
CA ASP A 294 5.61 -7.48 22.14
C ASP A 294 4.47 -6.96 21.26
N SER A 295 4.55 -7.25 19.95
CA SER A 295 3.56 -6.78 18.97
C SER A 295 2.20 -7.43 19.24
N THR A 296 1.38 -6.82 20.09
CA THR A 296 0.07 -7.33 20.46
C THR A 296 -1.00 -6.77 19.54
N PHE A 297 -1.76 -7.69 18.95
CA PHE A 297 -2.71 -7.39 17.89
C PHE A 297 -4.15 -7.59 18.38
N TYR A 298 -5.04 -6.63 18.10
CA TYR A 298 -6.45 -6.72 18.46
C TYR A 298 -7.33 -6.38 17.25
N PRO A 299 -7.81 -7.37 16.49
CA PRO A 299 -8.79 -7.11 15.45
C PRO A 299 -10.16 -6.86 16.11
N ARG A 300 -10.69 -5.64 16.01
CA ARG A 300 -12.11 -5.36 16.31
C ARG A 300 -12.91 -5.34 15.00
N GLY A 301 -12.81 -6.44 14.25
CA GLY A 301 -13.42 -6.59 12.93
C GLY A 301 -12.71 -5.82 11.82
N ARG A 302 -13.20 -5.92 10.58
CA ARG A 302 -12.55 -5.32 9.38
C ARG A 302 -12.50 -3.78 9.37
N ARG A 303 -13.18 -3.10 10.31
CA ARG A 303 -13.36 -1.64 10.29
C ARG A 303 -12.46 -0.88 11.26
N GLU A 304 -11.88 -1.54 12.24
CA GLU A 304 -10.99 -0.92 13.20
C GLU A 304 -9.86 -1.89 13.51
N MET A 305 -8.64 -1.41 13.30
CA MET A 305 -7.43 -2.18 13.43
C MET A 305 -6.48 -1.40 14.32
N SER A 306 -5.82 -2.10 15.23
CA SER A 306 -4.75 -1.51 16.02
C SER A 306 -3.60 -2.48 16.19
N ALA A 307 -2.40 -1.93 16.15
CA ALA A 307 -1.17 -2.66 16.36
C ALA A 307 -0.21 -1.85 17.21
N SER A 308 0.59 -2.53 18.02
CA SER A 308 1.64 -1.89 18.80
C SER A 308 3.00 -2.40 18.33
N ALA A 309 3.93 -1.49 18.08
CA ALA A 309 5.32 -1.79 17.71
C ALA A 309 6.21 -0.57 18.00
N ASP A 310 7.45 -0.83 18.42
CA ASP A 310 8.46 0.21 18.68
C ASP A 310 8.00 1.29 19.69
N GLY A 311 7.12 0.94 20.64
CA GLY A 311 6.55 1.87 21.62
C GLY A 311 5.42 2.78 21.08
N TYR A 312 4.90 2.48 19.89
CA TYR A 312 3.76 3.18 19.29
C TYR A 312 2.62 2.23 18.99
N LYS A 313 1.42 2.76 19.12
CA LYS A 313 0.17 2.17 18.67
C LYS A 313 -0.28 2.81 17.36
N TYR A 314 -0.35 2.00 16.32
CA TYR A 314 -0.85 2.33 15.00
C TYR A 314 -2.31 1.91 14.91
N GLN A 315 -3.21 2.83 14.60
CA GLN A 315 -4.66 2.55 14.51
C GLN A 315 -5.19 2.95 13.15
N TYR A 316 -5.84 2.02 12.45
CA TYR A 316 -6.57 2.30 11.23
C TYR A 316 -8.07 2.10 11.47
N ARG A 317 -8.88 3.06 11.01
CA ARG A 317 -10.34 3.02 11.15
C ARG A 317 -11.00 3.32 9.81
N GLU A 318 -11.82 2.40 9.33
CA GLU A 318 -12.71 2.64 8.18
C GLU A 318 -13.84 3.59 8.62
N VAL A 319 -13.97 4.70 7.90
CA VAL A 319 -15.04 5.69 8.04
C VAL A 319 -15.92 5.60 6.81
N ALA A 320 -17.16 5.15 6.98
CA ALA A 320 -18.13 5.13 5.91
C ALA A 320 -18.57 6.56 5.56
N LEU A 321 -18.58 6.91 4.28
CA LEU A 321 -19.13 8.19 3.84
C LEU A 321 -20.67 8.12 3.94
N GLY A 322 -21.28 9.04 4.69
CA GLY A 322 -22.74 9.08 4.91
C GLY A 322 -23.58 9.16 3.63
N HIS A 323 -22.99 9.59 2.51
CA HIS A 323 -23.60 9.57 1.18
C HIS A 323 -24.06 8.17 0.75
N HIS A 324 -23.45 7.08 1.24
CA HIS A 324 -23.94 5.73 0.94
C HIS A 324 -25.30 5.43 1.56
N ILE A 325 -25.61 6.01 2.71
CA ILE A 325 -26.95 5.90 3.32
C ILE A 325 -27.95 6.69 2.48
N VAL A 326 -27.60 7.92 2.08
CA VAL A 326 -28.46 8.76 1.24
C VAL A 326 -28.71 8.10 -0.13
N ILE A 327 -27.69 7.58 -0.81
CA ILE A 327 -27.84 6.89 -2.10
C ILE A 327 -28.65 5.60 -1.96
N ARG A 328 -28.45 4.82 -0.89
CA ARG A 328 -29.27 3.61 -0.63
C ARG A 328 -30.72 3.96 -0.33
N VAL A 329 -30.97 5.04 0.42
CA VAL A 329 -32.32 5.56 0.67
C VAL A 329 -32.95 6.03 -0.64
N LEU A 330 -32.24 6.79 -1.48
CA LEU A 330 -32.72 7.24 -2.78
C LEU A 330 -33.04 6.07 -3.73
N LEU A 331 -32.20 5.04 -3.77
CA LEU A 331 -32.45 3.82 -4.55
C LEU A 331 -33.68 3.04 -4.04
N ILE A 332 -33.87 2.95 -2.72
CA ILE A 332 -35.06 2.32 -2.12
C ILE A 332 -36.32 3.13 -2.44
N VAL A 333 -36.24 4.45 -2.38
CA VAL A 333 -37.35 5.36 -2.72
C VAL A 333 -37.69 5.25 -4.22
N ASP A 334 -36.70 5.16 -5.10
CA ASP A 334 -36.93 4.94 -6.55
C ASP A 334 -37.59 3.58 -6.82
N ILE A 335 -37.15 2.50 -6.18
CA ILE A 335 -37.77 1.17 -6.31
C ILE A 335 -39.22 1.19 -5.79
N ALA A 336 -39.47 1.81 -4.64
CA ALA A 336 -40.81 1.95 -4.09
C ALA A 336 -41.73 2.73 -5.05
N SER A 337 -41.22 3.81 -5.63
CA SER A 337 -41.95 4.66 -6.57
C SER A 337 -42.23 3.98 -7.91
N ALA A 338 -41.25 3.23 -8.43
CA ALA A 338 -41.33 2.63 -9.77
C ALA A 338 -42.00 1.26 -9.81
N VAL A 339 -41.99 0.51 -8.70
CA VAL A 339 -42.45 -0.90 -8.68
C VAL A 339 -43.62 -1.10 -7.71
N ILE A 340 -43.49 -0.62 -6.46
CA ILE A 340 -44.45 -0.93 -5.40
C ILE A 340 -45.73 -0.09 -5.56
N VAL A 341 -45.61 1.20 -5.84
CA VAL A 341 -46.78 2.09 -6.03
C VAL A 341 -47.63 1.66 -7.24
N PRO A 342 -47.07 1.38 -8.43
CA PRO A 342 -47.85 0.87 -9.56
C PRO A 342 -48.49 -0.50 -9.29
N ALA A 343 -47.78 -1.41 -8.60
CA ALA A 343 -48.33 -2.72 -8.25
C ALA A 343 -49.49 -2.63 -7.25
N LEU A 344 -49.40 -1.74 -6.25
CA LEU A 344 -50.49 -1.46 -5.31
C LEU A 344 -51.68 -0.82 -6.02
N LEU A 345 -51.46 0.09 -6.97
CA LEU A 345 -52.53 0.69 -7.79
C LEU A 345 -53.23 -0.34 -8.70
N LEU A 346 -52.55 -1.41 -9.10
CA LEU A 346 -53.14 -2.53 -9.84
C LEU A 346 -53.94 -3.49 -8.95
N LEU A 347 -53.59 -3.60 -7.66
CA LEU A 347 -54.31 -4.41 -6.68
C LEU A 347 -55.57 -3.72 -6.11
N VAL A 348 -55.67 -2.39 -6.24
CA VAL A 348 -56.81 -1.58 -5.78
C VAL A 348 -57.81 -1.30 -6.93
N LYS A 349 -57.65 -1.97 -8.09
CA LYS A 349 -58.57 -1.87 -9.23
C LYS A 349 -59.56 -3.03 -9.30
#